data_AF-A0A178VA49-F1
#
_entry.id   AF-A0A178VA49-F1
#
_cell.length_a   1.000
_cell.length_b   1.000
_cell.length_c   1.000
_cell.angle_alpha   90.00
_cell.angle_beta   90.00
_cell.angle_gamma   90.00
#
_symmetry.space_group_name_H-M   'P 1'
#
loop_
_entity.id
_entity.type
_entity.pdbx_description
1 polymer ?
#
loop_
_entity_poly.entity_id
_entity_poly.type
_entity_poly.pdbx_seq_one_letter_code
_entity_poly.pdbx_strand_id
1 'polypeptide(L)'
;MAEGLFNFVIAWTLMFAPLLYTDRKRDRYKSSLDVLWSLMMFLTNTFLIPYMALRLNDADPDDKPSKRSQLGEVMTKGAPIVGLTGATVCLISALWSLYGRADGDFGGIMDRWQYLIGYLGSERLAYAFIWDICLYTIFQPWLIGENLQNVKKNKIELVKYLRFVPVFGLLAYHLFLNLEDESV
;
A
#
# COMPACT_ATOMS: atom_id res chain seq x y z
N MET A 1 -19.50 7.74 3.48
CA MET A 1 -18.35 8.37 2.79
C MET A 1 -17.07 8.20 3.60
N ALA A 2 -16.99 8.73 4.85
CA ALA A 2 -15.80 8.60 5.70
C ALA A 2 -15.36 7.14 5.98
N GLU A 3 -16.30 6.25 6.31
CA GLU A 3 -16.02 4.83 6.57
C GLU A 3 -15.46 4.11 5.33
N GLY A 4 -15.97 4.44 4.14
CA GLY A 4 -15.46 3.89 2.88
C GLY A 4 -14.06 4.41 2.57
N LEU A 5 -13.79 5.69 2.83
CA LEU A 5 -12.45 6.26 2.69
C LEU A 5 -11.44 5.61 3.65
N PHE A 6 -11.83 5.43 4.92
CA PHE A 6 -11.00 4.75 5.92
C PHE A 6 -10.69 3.32 5.53
N ASN A 7 -11.72 2.52 5.21
CA ASN A 7 -11.55 1.12 4.83
C ASN A 7 -10.68 0.99 3.56
N PHE A 8 -10.83 1.92 2.61
CA PHE A 8 -10.00 1.97 1.41
C PHE A 8 -8.52 2.21 1.74
N VAL A 9 -8.22 3.23 2.56
CA VAL A 9 -6.83 3.53 2.94
C VAL A 9 -6.21 2.37 3.70
N ILE A 10 -6.91 1.83 4.70
CA ILE A 10 -6.42 0.70 5.52
C ILE A 10 -6.19 -0.56 4.68
N ALA A 11 -7.11 -0.88 3.76
CA ALA A 11 -6.93 -2.02 2.87
C ALA A 11 -5.73 -1.82 1.94
N TRP A 12 -5.50 -0.60 1.46
CA TRP A 12 -4.30 -0.27 0.70
C TRP A 12 -3.03 -0.41 1.56
N THR A 13 -3.03 0.08 2.80
CA THR A 13 -1.92 -0.09 3.75
C THR A 13 -1.60 -1.57 4.01
N LEU A 14 -2.64 -2.41 4.14
CA LEU A 14 -2.49 -3.85 4.31
C LEU A 14 -1.79 -4.48 3.09
N MET A 15 -2.14 -4.05 1.87
CA MET A 15 -1.46 -4.48 0.65
C MET A 15 -0.02 -3.96 0.54
N PHE A 16 0.39 -2.94 1.29
CA PHE A 16 1.79 -2.56 1.35
C PHE A 16 2.65 -3.52 2.17
N ALA A 17 2.06 -4.33 3.07
CA ALA A 17 2.84 -5.21 3.95
C ALA A 17 3.72 -6.18 3.17
N PRO A 18 3.19 -7.04 2.27
CA PRO A 18 4.01 -8.00 1.55
C PRO A 18 5.06 -7.31 0.67
N LEU A 19 4.73 -6.14 0.09
CA LEU A 19 5.68 -5.33 -0.68
C LEU A 19 6.87 -4.86 0.17
N LEU A 20 6.61 -4.30 1.37
CA LEU A 20 7.65 -3.84 2.30
C LEU A 20 8.53 -5.00 2.76
N TYR A 21 7.94 -6.15 3.08
CA TYR A 21 8.70 -7.33 3.50
C TYR A 21 9.55 -7.95 2.40
N THR A 22 9.16 -7.78 1.14
CA THR A 22 9.97 -8.21 -0.01
C THR A 22 10.89 -7.13 -0.56
N ASP A 23 10.94 -5.95 0.05
CA ASP A 23 11.76 -4.85 -0.45
C ASP A 23 13.26 -5.18 -0.33
N ARG A 24 14.00 -5.08 -1.43
CA ARG A 24 15.46 -5.38 -1.42
C ARG A 24 16.23 -4.42 -0.53
N LYS A 25 15.74 -3.18 -0.40
CA LYS A 25 16.37 -2.14 0.43
C LYS A 25 15.84 -2.14 1.87
N ARG A 26 15.04 -3.14 2.27
CA ARG A 26 14.46 -3.23 3.61
C ARG A 26 15.52 -3.21 4.71
N ASP A 27 16.69 -3.81 4.45
CA ASP A 27 17.76 -3.94 5.44
C ASP A 27 18.41 -2.58 5.78
N ARG A 28 18.20 -1.54 4.95
CA ARG A 28 18.59 -0.16 5.27
C ARG A 28 17.79 0.42 6.44
N TYR A 29 16.62 -0.16 6.70
CA TYR A 29 15.84 0.15 7.88
C TYR A 29 16.28 -0.77 9.03
N LYS A 30 17.18 -0.26 9.89
CA LYS A 30 17.76 -1.00 11.02
C LYS A 30 16.77 -1.33 12.15
N SER A 31 15.52 -0.86 12.06
CA SER A 31 14.46 -1.11 13.05
C SER A 31 13.48 -2.18 12.54
N SER A 32 12.55 -2.62 13.38
CA SER A 32 11.61 -3.68 13.02
C SER A 32 10.61 -3.19 11.97
N LEU A 33 10.60 -3.84 10.80
CA LEU A 33 9.60 -3.62 9.75
C LEU A 33 8.18 -3.92 10.24
N ASP A 34 8.02 -4.83 11.19
CA ASP A 34 6.72 -5.15 11.78
C ASP A 34 6.16 -3.95 12.56
N VAL A 35 7.03 -3.26 13.29
CA VAL A 35 6.67 -2.04 14.03
C VAL A 35 6.36 -0.92 13.06
N LEU A 36 7.19 -0.74 12.03
CA LEU A 36 6.95 0.26 10.99
C LEU A 36 5.61 0.04 10.28
N TRP A 37 5.32 -1.19 9.84
CA TRP A 37 4.06 -1.51 9.19
C TRP A 37 2.87 -1.34 10.15
N SER A 38 2.98 -1.79 11.40
CA SER A 38 1.93 -1.63 12.40
C SER A 38 1.63 -0.15 12.66
N LEU A 39 2.67 0.70 12.70
CA LEU A 39 2.52 2.15 12.84
C LEU A 39 1.95 2.78 11.57
N MET A 40 2.31 2.28 10.38
CA MET A 40 1.72 2.71 9.11
C MET A 40 0.21 2.44 9.05
N MET A 41 -0.29 1.37 9.68
CA MET A 41 -1.74 1.11 9.75
C MET A 41 -2.53 2.23 10.46
N PHE A 42 -1.87 3.06 11.27
CA PHE A 42 -2.50 4.19 11.95
C PHE A 42 -2.10 5.55 11.36
N LEU A 43 -0.81 5.77 11.09
CA LEU A 43 -0.25 7.05 10.63
C LEU A 43 0.60 6.86 9.38
N THR A 44 -0.02 6.51 8.27
CA THR A 44 0.76 6.09 7.10
C THR A 44 1.68 7.17 6.55
N ASN A 45 1.15 8.38 6.31
CA ASN A 45 1.91 9.53 5.83
C ASN A 45 3.18 9.84 6.66
N THR A 46 3.14 9.56 7.95
CA THR A 46 4.21 9.91 8.90
C THR A 46 5.35 8.89 8.85
N PHE A 47 5.05 7.62 8.60
CA PHE A 47 6.04 6.54 8.63
C PHE A 47 6.54 6.13 7.23
N LEU A 48 5.70 6.26 6.20
CA LEU A 48 6.09 5.91 4.84
C LEU A 48 7.14 6.87 4.27
N ILE A 49 7.03 8.18 4.52
CA ILE A 49 8.02 9.15 4.00
C ILE A 49 9.42 8.91 4.56
N PRO A 50 9.63 8.79 5.89
CA PRO A 50 10.94 8.46 6.45
C PRO A 50 11.47 7.11 5.98
N TYR A 51 10.61 6.10 5.81
CA TYR A 51 11.03 4.82 5.23
C TYR A 51 11.61 5.01 3.82
N MET A 52 10.92 5.80 2.99
CA MET A 52 11.35 6.11 1.63
C MET A 52 12.63 6.96 1.59
N ALA A 53 12.89 7.79 2.61
CA ALA A 53 14.14 8.51 2.75
C ALA A 53 15.29 7.60 3.22
N LEU A 54 15.06 6.73 4.20
CA LEU A 54 16.07 5.83 4.75
C LEU A 54 16.54 4.80 3.71
N ARG A 55 15.65 4.28 2.86
CA ARG A 55 16.04 3.40 1.75
C ARG A 55 16.95 4.08 0.73
N LEU A 56 16.97 5.41 0.63
CA LEU A 56 17.85 6.13 -0.30
C LEU A 56 19.29 6.24 0.21
N ASN A 57 19.51 6.08 1.53
CA ASN A 57 20.84 6.16 2.11
C ASN A 57 21.75 5.02 1.63
N ASP A 58 23.07 5.21 1.65
CA ASP A 58 24.01 4.17 1.20
C ASP A 58 23.90 2.90 2.05
N ALA A 59 24.12 1.75 1.41
CA ALA A 59 24.15 0.49 2.13
C ALA A 59 25.43 0.42 2.97
N ASP A 60 25.29 0.02 4.23
CA ASP A 60 26.43 -0.25 5.09
C ASP A 60 27.15 -1.50 4.55
N PRO A 61 28.46 -1.45 4.24
CA PRO A 61 29.18 -2.61 3.71
C PRO A 61 29.19 -3.81 4.67
N ASP A 62 28.93 -3.58 5.96
CA ASP A 62 28.84 -4.62 6.99
C ASP A 62 27.41 -5.15 7.24
N ASP A 63 26.37 -4.61 6.56
CA ASP A 63 25.00 -5.08 6.74
C ASP A 63 24.82 -6.50 6.13
N LYS A 64 24.62 -7.48 7.01
CA LYS A 64 24.22 -8.84 6.62
C LYS A 64 22.74 -8.87 6.26
N PRO A 65 22.32 -9.66 5.26
CA PRO A 65 20.90 -9.79 4.91
C PRO A 65 20.10 -10.22 6.15
N SER A 66 19.11 -9.41 6.53
CA SER A 66 18.32 -9.69 7.73
C SER A 66 17.32 -10.81 7.45
N LYS A 67 17.20 -11.75 8.39
CA LYS A 67 16.18 -12.81 8.32
C LYS A 67 14.80 -12.16 8.48
N ARG A 68 13.88 -12.49 7.57
CA ARG A 68 12.48 -12.03 7.64
C ARG A 68 11.85 -12.41 8.99
N SER A 69 11.05 -11.50 9.55
CA SER A 69 10.24 -11.77 10.72
C SER A 69 9.19 -12.85 10.42
N GLN A 70 8.67 -13.52 11.45
CA GLN A 70 7.59 -14.51 11.29
C GLN A 70 6.34 -13.89 10.65
N LEU A 71 6.02 -12.64 11.01
CA LEU A 71 4.92 -11.88 10.40
C LEU A 71 5.20 -11.60 8.92
N GLY A 72 6.42 -11.17 8.58
CA GLY A 72 6.82 -10.96 7.19
C GLY A 72 6.77 -12.25 6.36
N GLU A 73 7.15 -13.39 6.92
CA GLU A 73 7.09 -14.68 6.23
C GLU A 73 5.64 -15.10 5.94
N VAL A 74 4.73 -14.94 6.90
CA VAL A 74 3.29 -15.24 6.73
C VAL A 74 2.66 -14.31 5.70
N MET A 75 2.93 -12.99 5.79
CA MET A 75 2.36 -12.00 4.87
C MET A 75 2.90 -12.16 3.44
N THR A 76 4.16 -12.56 3.29
CA THR A 76 4.73 -12.79 1.95
C THR A 76 4.26 -14.11 1.35
N LYS A 77 4.22 -15.21 2.11
CA LYS A 77 3.62 -16.49 1.63
C LYS A 77 2.14 -16.34 1.31
N GLY A 78 1.42 -15.55 2.10
CA GLY A 78 0.03 -15.20 1.90
C GLY A 78 -0.20 -14.04 0.92
N ALA A 79 0.83 -13.54 0.23
CA ALA A 79 0.72 -12.33 -0.59
C ALA A 79 -0.46 -12.35 -1.58
N PRO A 80 -0.73 -13.44 -2.34
CA PRO A 80 -1.89 -13.50 -3.23
C PRO A 80 -3.22 -13.29 -2.49
N ILE A 81 -3.36 -13.86 -1.29
CA ILE A 81 -4.57 -13.74 -0.47
C ILE A 81 -4.70 -12.32 0.06
N VAL A 82 -3.62 -11.75 0.61
CA VAL A 82 -3.58 -10.36 1.11
C VAL A 82 -3.90 -9.37 -0.02
N GLY A 83 -3.35 -9.60 -1.21
CA GLY A 83 -3.61 -8.78 -2.39
C GLY A 83 -5.07 -8.86 -2.84
N LEU A 84 -5.63 -10.07 -2.93
CA LEU A 84 -7.03 -10.27 -3.33
C LEU A 84 -8.03 -9.68 -2.33
N THR A 85 -7.82 -9.92 -1.03
CA THR A 85 -8.70 -9.38 0.01
C THR A 85 -8.60 -7.86 0.08
N GLY A 86 -7.38 -7.31 0.08
CA GLY A 86 -7.15 -5.87 0.07
C GLY A 86 -7.77 -5.19 -1.16
N ALA A 87 -7.55 -5.73 -2.37
CA ALA A 87 -8.12 -5.17 -3.59
C ALA A 87 -9.66 -5.24 -3.58
N THR A 88 -10.24 -6.34 -3.10
CA THR A 88 -11.69 -6.50 -2.97
C THR A 88 -12.28 -5.49 -2.00
N VAL A 89 -11.67 -5.33 -0.82
CA VAL A 89 -12.10 -4.35 0.19
C VAL A 89 -11.96 -2.93 -0.35
N CYS A 90 -10.88 -2.59 -1.06
CA CYS A 90 -10.72 -1.32 -1.74
C CYS A 90 -11.84 -1.07 -2.76
N LEU A 91 -12.18 -2.07 -3.58
CA LEU A 91 -13.25 -1.97 -4.58
C LEU A 91 -14.62 -1.75 -3.95
N ILE A 92 -14.97 -2.55 -2.94
CA ILE A 92 -16.22 -2.43 -2.19
C ILE A 92 -16.28 -1.08 -1.48
N SER A 93 -15.18 -0.64 -0.88
CA SER A 93 -15.12 0.63 -0.14
C SER A 93 -15.22 1.84 -1.07
N ALA A 94 -14.62 1.78 -2.26
CA ALA A 94 -14.78 2.79 -3.29
C ALA A 94 -16.24 2.86 -3.79
N LEU A 95 -16.85 1.71 -4.08
CA LEU A 95 -18.27 1.62 -4.44
C LEU A 95 -19.17 2.13 -3.31
N TRP A 96 -18.88 1.80 -2.06
CA TRP A 96 -19.63 2.27 -0.90
C TRP A 96 -19.46 3.78 -0.67
N SER A 97 -18.26 4.32 -0.91
CA SER A 97 -18.01 5.76 -0.80
C SER A 97 -18.78 6.56 -1.87
N LEU A 98 -18.91 6.00 -3.08
CA LEU A 98 -19.61 6.63 -4.20
C LEU A 98 -21.14 6.41 -4.18
N TYR A 99 -21.60 5.22 -3.78
CA TYR A 99 -22.99 4.75 -3.94
C TYR A 99 -23.66 4.29 -2.64
N GLY A 100 -22.91 3.96 -1.59
CA GLY A 100 -23.42 3.34 -0.35
C GLY A 100 -24.38 4.21 0.49
N ARG A 101 -24.68 5.43 0.03
CA ARG A 101 -25.69 6.31 0.64
C ARG A 101 -26.53 7.05 -0.41
N ALA A 102 -26.77 6.42 -1.56
CA ALA A 102 -27.61 6.99 -2.62
C ALA A 102 -29.09 7.16 -2.23
N ASP A 103 -29.55 6.47 -1.17
CA ASP A 103 -30.94 6.53 -0.68
C ASP A 103 -31.22 7.73 0.26
N GLY A 104 -30.20 8.49 0.64
CA GLY A 104 -30.40 9.77 1.33
C GLY A 104 -30.39 10.90 0.30
N ASP A 105 -31.26 11.89 0.48
CA ASP A 105 -31.51 13.12 -0.31
C ASP A 105 -30.27 14.05 -0.48
N PHE A 106 -29.09 13.48 -0.71
CA PHE A 106 -27.80 14.13 -0.85
C PHE A 106 -27.49 14.37 -2.33
N GLY A 107 -28.34 15.18 -2.97
CA GLY A 107 -28.06 15.98 -4.17
C GLY A 107 -27.31 15.32 -5.34
N GLY A 108 -26.87 16.14 -6.29
CA GLY A 108 -26.09 15.70 -7.44
C GLY A 108 -24.63 15.40 -7.08
N ILE A 109 -23.86 14.91 -8.07
CA ILE A 109 -22.40 14.70 -7.95
C ILE A 109 -21.67 15.98 -7.49
N MET A 110 -22.19 17.15 -7.87
CA MET A 110 -21.65 18.46 -7.48
C MET A 110 -21.81 18.75 -5.98
N ASP A 111 -22.98 18.45 -5.40
CA ASP A 111 -23.25 18.67 -3.97
C ASP A 111 -22.39 17.75 -3.11
N ARG A 112 -22.14 16.52 -3.59
CA ARG A 112 -21.23 15.57 -2.95
C ARG A 112 -19.78 16.02 -3.02
N TRP A 113 -19.36 16.64 -4.11
CA TRP A 113 -18.02 17.22 -4.24
C TRP A 113 -17.80 18.40 -3.30
N GLN A 114 -18.79 19.30 -3.18
CA GLN A 114 -18.74 20.41 -2.23
C GLN A 114 -18.76 19.93 -0.77
N TYR A 115 -19.59 18.93 -0.46
CA TYR A 115 -19.59 18.28 0.85
C TYR A 115 -18.24 17.65 1.16
N LEU A 116 -17.60 16.99 0.18
CA LEU A 116 -16.28 16.39 0.35
C LEU A 116 -15.22 17.46 0.63
N ILE A 117 -15.22 18.59 -0.08
CA ILE A 117 -14.31 19.72 0.20
C ILE A 117 -14.56 20.29 1.61
N GLY A 118 -15.82 20.49 2.00
CA GLY A 118 -16.17 20.95 3.34
C GLY A 118 -15.72 19.96 4.43
N TYR A 119 -15.94 18.67 4.20
CA TYR A 119 -15.54 17.59 5.10
C TYR A 119 -14.01 17.50 5.25
N LEU A 120 -13.26 17.67 4.16
CA LEU A 120 -11.79 17.72 4.19
C LEU A 120 -11.23 18.95 4.93
N GLY A 121 -11.97 20.06 4.94
CA GLY A 121 -11.62 21.26 5.70
C GLY A 121 -11.97 21.17 7.19
N SER A 122 -13.03 20.44 7.55
CA SER A 122 -13.50 20.29 8.94
C SER A 122 -12.84 19.14 9.68
N GLU A 123 -12.61 17.99 9.01
CA GLU A 123 -12.09 16.78 9.63
C GLU A 123 -10.62 16.54 9.24
N ARG A 124 -9.72 16.81 10.19
CA ARG A 124 -8.27 16.60 10.04
C ARG A 124 -7.91 15.16 9.66
N LEU A 125 -8.71 14.20 10.11
CA LEU A 125 -8.52 12.78 9.81
C LEU A 125 -8.80 12.47 8.33
N ALA A 126 -9.88 13.02 7.78
CA ALA A 126 -10.22 12.85 6.37
C ALA A 126 -9.15 13.48 5.45
N TYR A 127 -8.65 14.64 5.85
CA TYR A 127 -7.52 15.29 5.18
C TYR A 127 -6.27 14.42 5.15
N ALA A 128 -5.92 13.77 6.28
CA ALA A 128 -4.78 12.85 6.35
C ALA A 128 -4.93 11.65 5.39
N PHE A 129 -6.13 11.09 5.28
CA PHE A 129 -6.41 9.98 4.36
C PHE A 129 -6.24 10.34 2.88
N ILE A 130 -6.60 11.58 2.49
CA ILE A 130 -6.33 12.03 1.11
C ILE A 130 -4.83 12.08 0.85
N TRP A 131 -4.05 12.59 1.81
CA TRP A 131 -2.60 12.56 1.68
C TRP A 131 -2.04 11.15 1.62
N ASP A 132 -2.57 10.21 2.41
CA ASP A 132 -2.19 8.79 2.31
C ASP A 132 -2.44 8.25 0.90
N ILE A 133 -3.60 8.52 0.29
CA ILE A 133 -3.92 8.10 -1.09
C ILE A 133 -2.93 8.70 -2.10
N CYS A 134 -2.62 10.00 -1.97
CA CYS A 134 -1.66 10.68 -2.84
C CYS A 134 -0.26 10.04 -2.70
N LEU A 135 0.21 9.84 -1.47
CA LEU A 135 1.52 9.24 -1.19
C LEU A 135 1.58 7.80 -1.69
N TYR A 136 0.52 7.01 -1.50
CA TYR A 136 0.43 5.66 -2.04
C TYR A 136 0.50 5.61 -3.54
N THR A 137 -0.19 6.52 -4.21
CA THR A 137 -0.17 6.59 -5.68
C THR A 137 1.23 6.91 -6.21
N ILE A 138 2.04 7.67 -5.46
CA ILE A 138 3.42 8.01 -5.82
C ILE A 138 4.41 6.90 -5.45
N PHE A 139 4.32 6.37 -4.22
CA PHE A 139 5.28 5.41 -3.70
C PHE A 139 5.04 3.98 -4.16
N GLN A 140 3.79 3.60 -4.44
CA GLN A 140 3.46 2.29 -5.01
C GLN A 140 4.28 1.98 -6.28
N PRO A 141 4.23 2.79 -7.36
CA PRO A 141 4.97 2.48 -8.59
C PRO A 141 6.49 2.47 -8.38
N TRP A 142 6.99 3.31 -7.47
CA TRP A 142 8.41 3.36 -7.15
C TRP A 142 8.88 2.11 -6.37
N LEU A 143 8.15 1.69 -5.33
CA LEU A 143 8.44 0.47 -4.56
C LEU A 143 8.32 -0.78 -5.42
N ILE A 144 7.24 -0.93 -6.20
CA ILE A 144 7.07 -2.08 -7.10
C ILE A 144 8.20 -2.10 -8.15
N GLY A 145 8.56 -0.92 -8.69
CA GLY A 145 9.60 -0.78 -9.70
C GLY A 145 10.97 -1.30 -9.27
N GLU A 146 11.38 -1.00 -8.04
CA GLU A 146 12.66 -1.48 -7.51
C GLU A 146 12.63 -2.97 -7.10
N ASN A 147 11.44 -3.55 -6.94
CA ASN A 147 11.24 -4.94 -6.53
C ASN A 147 10.71 -5.85 -7.66
N LEU A 148 10.79 -5.41 -8.93
CA LEU A 148 10.36 -6.20 -10.10
C LEU A 148 11.13 -7.52 -10.27
N GLN A 149 12.32 -7.64 -9.67
CA GLN A 149 13.10 -8.87 -9.67
C GLN A 149 12.40 -10.02 -8.93
N ASN A 150 11.60 -9.69 -7.91
CA ASN A 150 10.83 -10.68 -7.15
C ASN A 150 9.57 -11.15 -7.89
N VAL A 151 9.31 -10.67 -9.10
CA VAL A 151 8.14 -11.05 -9.90
C VAL A 151 8.53 -12.15 -10.87
N LYS A 152 7.62 -13.11 -11.10
CA LYS A 152 7.79 -14.16 -12.12
C LYS A 152 8.24 -13.56 -13.47
N LYS A 153 9.32 -14.07 -14.05
CA LYS A 153 9.96 -13.55 -15.28
C LYS A 153 8.99 -13.28 -16.43
N ASN A 154 8.01 -14.17 -16.63
CA ASN A 154 6.98 -14.06 -17.67
C ASN A 154 5.93 -12.94 -17.42
N LYS A 155 5.92 -12.32 -16.25
CA LYS A 155 4.90 -11.33 -15.82
C LYS A 155 5.51 -9.98 -15.41
N ILE A 156 6.83 -9.82 -15.52
CA ILE A 156 7.54 -8.58 -15.18
C ILE A 156 7.00 -7.39 -15.98
N GLU A 157 6.83 -7.53 -17.30
CA GLU A 157 6.33 -6.43 -18.13
C GLU A 157 4.92 -5.99 -17.72
N LEU A 158 4.03 -6.95 -17.46
CA LEU A 158 2.67 -6.68 -17.01
C LEU A 158 2.67 -5.91 -15.67
N VAL A 159 3.46 -6.36 -14.69
CA VAL A 159 3.56 -5.65 -13.39
C VAL A 159 4.21 -4.28 -13.56
N LYS A 160 5.18 -4.12 -14.46
CA LYS A 160 5.83 -2.84 -14.77
C LYS A 160 4.85 -1.79 -15.31
N TYR A 161 3.86 -2.20 -16.13
CA TYR A 161 2.80 -1.30 -16.58
C TYR A 161 1.75 -1.06 -15.49
N LEU A 162 1.31 -2.12 -14.80
CA LEU A 162 0.26 -2.02 -13.78
C LEU A 162 0.70 -1.30 -12.51
N ARG A 163 2.01 -1.17 -12.23
CA ARG A 163 2.52 -0.50 -11.02
C ARG A 163 1.99 0.92 -10.83
N PHE A 164 1.67 1.61 -11.92
CA PHE A 164 1.13 2.98 -11.93
C PHE A 164 -0.37 3.05 -11.66
N VAL A 165 -1.08 1.92 -11.69
CA VAL A 165 -2.50 1.87 -11.41
C VAL A 165 -2.71 1.66 -9.90
N PRO A 166 -3.28 2.63 -9.17
CA PRO A 166 -3.62 2.51 -7.75
C PRO A 166 -4.26 1.17 -7.41
N VAL A 167 -3.80 0.51 -6.32
CA VAL A 167 -4.32 -0.78 -5.82
C VAL A 167 -4.06 -1.97 -6.76
N PHE A 168 -4.38 -1.86 -8.05
CA PHE A 168 -4.20 -2.91 -9.04
C PHE A 168 -2.73 -3.25 -9.30
N GLY A 169 -1.83 -2.26 -9.24
CA GLY A 169 -0.40 -2.50 -9.30
C GLY A 169 0.11 -3.39 -8.17
N LEU A 170 -0.37 -3.15 -6.94
CA LEU A 170 -0.08 -4.00 -5.80
C LEU A 170 -0.69 -5.39 -5.98
N LEU A 171 -1.97 -5.48 -6.36
CA LEU A 171 -2.62 -6.76 -6.63
C LEU A 171 -1.80 -7.61 -7.61
N ALA A 172 -1.39 -7.02 -8.74
CA ALA A 172 -0.58 -7.70 -9.74
C ALA A 172 0.78 -8.14 -9.18
N TYR A 173 1.45 -7.27 -8.43
CA TYR A 173 2.70 -7.62 -7.74
C TYR A 173 2.52 -8.84 -6.81
N HIS A 174 1.47 -8.85 -6.00
CA HIS A 174 1.19 -9.91 -5.03
C HIS A 174 0.83 -11.24 -5.68
N LEU A 175 0.04 -11.23 -6.76
CA LEU A 175 -0.34 -12.43 -7.50
C LEU A 175 0.84 -13.08 -8.22
N PHE A 176 1.81 -12.29 -8.66
CA PHE A 176 2.97 -12.76 -9.43
C PHE A 176 4.27 -12.75 -8.63
N LEU A 177 4.18 -12.59 -7.31
CA LEU A 177 5.32 -12.66 -6.41
C LEU A 177 5.95 -14.06 -6.49
N ASN A 178 7.26 -14.10 -6.69
CA ASN A 178 8.07 -15.29 -6.65
C ASN A 178 9.00 -15.22 -5.44
N LEU A 179 8.78 -16.10 -4.47
CA LEU A 179 9.59 -16.19 -3.25
C LEU A 179 10.73 -17.21 -3.38
N GLU A 180 10.82 -17.90 -4.51
CA GLU A 180 11.71 -19.06 -4.72
C GLU A 180 13.20 -18.70 -4.85
N ASP A 181 13.55 -17.43 -5.07
CA ASP A 181 14.96 -17.00 -5.23
C ASP A 181 15.70 -16.73 -3.90
N GLU A 182 15.08 -16.93 -2.73
CA GLU A 182 15.75 -16.79 -1.41
C GLU A 182 16.26 -18.13 -0.82
N SER A 183 16.10 -19.26 -1.52
CA SER A 183 16.52 -20.58 -1.03
C SER A 183 17.85 -21.10 -1.60
N VAL A 184 18.80 -20.23 -1.92
CA VAL A 184 20.18 -20.61 -2.31
C VAL A 184 21.18 -20.05 -1.31
#